data_AF-A0A9D8KCT9-F1
#
_entry.id   AF-A0A9D8KCT9-F1
#
_cell.length_a   1.000
_cell.length_b   1.000
_cell.length_c   1.000
_cell.angle_alpha   90.00
_cell.angle_beta   90.00
_cell.angle_gamma   90.00
#
_symmetry.space_group_name_H-M   'P 1'
#
loop_
_entity.id
_entity.type
_entity.pdbx_description
1 polymer ?
#
loop_
_entity_poly.entity_id
_entity_poly.type
_entity_poly.pdbx_seq_one_letter_code
_entity_poly.pdbx_strand_id
1 'polypeptide(L)'
;MDKIKDNDRSKFLRDEYISRINRVVDYIELNIDKDLSLEKLASVANFSRFHFHRIFKAIMGETLNRHIQRIRVEKAAVQLINNPKKTITEIAFDCGFSGSAPFARAFKDFFKMNASRWRRTGNLYEGNIGKIDSNKGKAISKIRQDFGVFSSIIASKIVAKEIEENTIDILLSCPITRAGLILIRLIAAAIILALATLLTFAFTIIGLVILGMPVRLDILAAAFLSGFLLCLAFGSVSLLVSVFIPQQNYTLFITIGIMFAMFAYEELLIKVISFLEYLPFLSLFHFYRPGEILIHGSISAANPLILLGYFALFSLIAVALFKGKDIPV
;
A
#
# COMPACT_ATOMS: atom_id res chain seq x y z
N MET A 1 -36.65 -2.16 -23.99
CA MET A 1 -36.02 -0.98 -24.60
C MET A 1 -35.89 0.20 -23.62
N ASP A 2 -36.90 0.49 -22.78
CA ASP A 2 -36.89 1.65 -21.87
C ASP A 2 -35.88 1.60 -20.71
N LYS A 3 -35.65 0.44 -20.08
CA LYS A 3 -34.69 0.31 -18.96
C LYS A 3 -33.23 0.59 -19.36
N ILE A 4 -32.88 0.39 -20.64
CA ILE A 4 -31.51 0.62 -21.14
C ILE A 4 -31.26 2.12 -21.30
N LYS A 5 -32.23 2.88 -21.84
CA LYS A 5 -32.15 4.35 -21.98
C LYS A 5 -32.08 5.07 -20.63
N ASP A 6 -32.79 4.57 -19.62
CA ASP A 6 -32.81 5.17 -18.29
C ASP A 6 -31.48 4.95 -17.53
N ASN A 7 -30.84 3.79 -17.74
CA ASN A 7 -29.53 3.49 -17.20
C ASN A 7 -28.43 4.38 -17.81
N ASP A 8 -28.47 4.61 -19.13
CA ASP A 8 -27.51 5.47 -19.82
C ASP A 8 -27.65 6.94 -19.40
N ARG A 9 -28.89 7.42 -19.21
CA ARG A 9 -29.15 8.78 -18.70
C ARG A 9 -28.67 8.96 -17.27
N SER A 10 -28.91 7.98 -16.41
CA SER A 10 -28.45 7.98 -15.02
C SER A 10 -26.92 8.00 -14.94
N LYS A 11 -26.25 7.25 -15.82
CA LYS A 11 -24.79 7.23 -15.95
C LYS A 11 -24.24 8.59 -16.39
N PHE A 12 -24.80 9.19 -17.44
CA PHE A 12 -24.38 10.50 -17.93
C PHE A 12 -24.47 11.60 -16.85
N LEU A 13 -25.58 11.63 -16.09
CA LEU A 13 -25.76 12.60 -15.00
C LEU A 13 -24.73 12.41 -13.87
N ARG A 14 -24.38 11.16 -13.54
CA ARG A 14 -23.33 10.86 -12.57
C ARG A 14 -21.96 11.35 -13.04
N ASP A 15 -21.61 11.08 -14.29
CA ASP A 15 -20.32 11.48 -14.87
C ASP A 15 -20.17 13.02 -14.88
N GLU A 16 -21.26 13.74 -15.17
CA GLU A 16 -21.27 15.20 -15.10
C GLU A 16 -21.06 15.72 -13.66
N TYR A 17 -21.69 15.09 -12.67
CA TYR A 17 -21.54 15.45 -11.27
C TYR A 17 -20.12 15.20 -10.77
N ILE A 18 -19.53 14.06 -11.14
CA ILE A 18 -18.14 13.72 -10.82
C ILE A 18 -17.20 14.75 -11.45
N SER A 19 -17.37 15.10 -12.73
CA SER A 19 -16.57 16.12 -13.41
C SER A 19 -16.63 17.48 -12.73
N ARG A 20 -17.82 17.90 -12.27
CA ARG A 20 -18.00 19.14 -11.52
C ARG A 20 -17.31 19.11 -10.15
N ILE A 21 -17.36 17.98 -9.43
CA ILE A 21 -16.66 17.81 -8.15
C ILE A 21 -15.14 17.79 -8.36
N ASN A 22 -14.64 17.10 -9.38
CA ASN A 22 -13.19 17.06 -9.67
C ASN A 22 -12.63 18.48 -9.90
N ARG A 23 -13.37 19.33 -10.62
CA ARG A 23 -13.00 20.75 -10.79
C ARG A 23 -12.88 21.50 -9.46
N VAL A 24 -13.74 21.18 -8.50
CA VAL A 24 -13.68 21.76 -7.15
C VAL A 24 -12.45 21.26 -6.40
N VAL A 25 -12.15 19.97 -6.48
CA VAL A 25 -10.94 19.39 -5.87
C VAL A 25 -9.69 20.05 -6.45
N ASP A 26 -9.60 20.18 -7.78
CA ASP A 26 -8.50 20.88 -8.45
C ASP A 26 -8.38 22.34 -7.97
N TYR A 27 -9.52 23.02 -7.81
CA TYR A 27 -9.55 24.38 -7.30
C TYR A 27 -9.03 24.48 -5.86
N ILE A 28 -9.42 23.55 -4.99
CA ILE A 28 -8.96 23.48 -3.59
C ILE A 28 -7.45 23.28 -3.54
N GLU A 29 -6.91 22.35 -4.34
CA GLU A 29 -5.47 22.05 -4.36
C GLU A 29 -4.64 23.26 -4.81
N LEU A 30 -5.12 24.00 -5.80
CA LEU A 30 -4.46 25.19 -6.33
C LEU A 30 -4.60 26.43 -5.44
N ASN A 31 -5.60 26.50 -4.55
CA ASN A 31 -5.94 27.70 -3.77
C ASN A 31 -6.06 27.44 -2.25
N ILE A 32 -5.31 26.47 -1.74
CA ILE A 32 -5.46 25.95 -0.37
C ILE A 32 -5.22 27.00 0.74
N ASP A 33 -4.42 28.03 0.44
CA ASP A 33 -4.06 29.16 1.27
C ASP A 33 -5.13 30.28 1.28
N LYS A 34 -6.12 30.21 0.39
CA LYS A 34 -7.16 31.22 0.23
C LYS A 34 -8.46 30.85 0.95
N ASP A 35 -9.44 31.74 0.85
CA ASP A 35 -10.81 31.47 1.30
C ASP A 35 -11.44 30.35 0.45
N LEU A 36 -11.76 29.25 1.13
CA LEU A 36 -12.39 28.04 0.59
C LEU A 36 -13.79 27.87 1.20
N SER A 37 -14.53 28.98 1.30
CA SER A 37 -15.91 29.00 1.76
C SER A 37 -16.83 28.11 0.91
N LEU A 38 -17.87 27.57 1.56
CA LEU A 38 -18.85 26.69 0.91
C LEU A 38 -19.52 27.39 -0.28
N GLU A 39 -19.80 28.68 -0.13
CA GLU A 39 -20.34 29.57 -1.16
C GLU A 39 -19.49 29.54 -2.44
N LYS A 40 -18.18 29.68 -2.27
CA LYS A 40 -17.23 29.80 -3.37
C LYS A 40 -17.00 28.47 -4.07
N LEU A 41 -16.94 27.38 -3.31
CA LEU A 41 -16.76 26.05 -3.90
C LEU A 41 -18.04 25.54 -4.57
N ALA A 42 -19.21 25.91 -4.05
CA ALA A 42 -20.49 25.64 -4.71
C ALA A 42 -20.61 26.38 -6.06
N SER A 43 -20.13 27.63 -6.14
CA SER A 43 -20.13 28.37 -7.41
C SER A 43 -19.15 27.77 -8.42
N VAL A 44 -17.96 27.31 -7.99
CA VAL A 44 -17.02 26.56 -8.86
C VAL A 44 -17.67 25.30 -9.44
N ALA A 45 -18.50 24.60 -8.66
CA ALA A 45 -19.22 23.40 -9.07
C ALA A 45 -20.46 23.67 -9.96
N ASN A 46 -20.89 24.94 -10.07
CA ASN A 46 -22.20 25.33 -10.60
C ASN A 46 -23.37 24.61 -9.89
N PHE A 47 -23.32 24.57 -8.55
CA PHE A 47 -24.37 24.01 -7.70
C PHE A 47 -24.85 25.01 -6.65
N SER A 48 -26.07 24.82 -6.14
CA SER A 48 -26.50 25.53 -4.93
C SER A 48 -25.72 25.03 -3.71
N ARG A 49 -25.56 25.87 -2.68
CA ARG A 49 -24.80 25.52 -1.46
C ARG A 49 -25.22 24.20 -0.82
N PHE A 50 -26.53 24.01 -0.66
CA PHE A 50 -27.09 22.81 -0.03
C PHE A 50 -26.90 21.56 -0.90
N HIS A 51 -27.11 21.68 -2.21
CA HIS A 51 -26.91 20.56 -3.13
C HIS A 51 -25.44 20.17 -3.22
N PHE A 52 -24.56 21.17 -3.37
CA PHE A 52 -23.12 20.96 -3.39
C PHE A 52 -22.64 20.23 -2.13
N HIS A 53 -23.04 20.67 -0.93
CA HIS A 53 -22.61 20.01 0.31
C HIS A 53 -23.03 18.52 0.35
N ARG A 54 -24.25 18.19 -0.09
CA ARG A 54 -24.74 16.80 -0.12
C ARG A 54 -24.00 15.97 -1.16
N ILE A 55 -23.86 16.50 -2.38
CA ILE A 55 -23.20 15.81 -3.49
C ILE A 55 -21.70 15.64 -3.22
N PHE A 56 -21.02 16.66 -2.72
CA PHE A 56 -19.61 16.58 -2.35
C PHE A 56 -19.40 15.48 -1.31
N LYS A 57 -20.21 15.44 -0.24
CA LYS A 57 -20.10 14.39 0.78
C LYS A 57 -20.42 12.99 0.22
N ALA A 58 -21.40 12.89 -0.68
CA ALA A 58 -21.76 11.62 -1.30
C ALA A 58 -20.64 11.09 -2.21
N ILE A 59 -20.02 11.96 -3.01
CA ILE A 59 -18.95 11.58 -3.96
C ILE A 59 -17.60 11.41 -3.25
N MET A 60 -17.25 12.30 -2.32
CA MET A 60 -15.95 12.28 -1.65
C MET A 60 -15.95 11.45 -0.37
N GLY A 61 -17.07 10.90 0.10
CA GLY A 61 -17.15 10.15 1.36
C GLY A 61 -16.87 10.95 2.64
N GLU A 62 -16.41 12.19 2.55
CA GLU A 62 -16.12 13.09 3.67
C GLU A 62 -16.74 14.48 3.50
N THR A 63 -16.84 15.24 4.60
CA THR A 63 -17.35 16.61 4.54
C THR A 63 -16.30 17.53 3.91
N LEU A 64 -16.77 18.58 3.23
CA LEU A 64 -15.91 19.58 2.60
C LEU A 64 -14.83 20.15 3.54
N ASN A 65 -15.23 20.52 4.76
CA ASN A 65 -14.30 21.06 5.75
C ASN A 65 -13.23 20.05 6.17
N ARG A 66 -13.60 18.76 6.28
CA ARG A 66 -12.65 17.69 6.62
C ARG A 66 -11.67 17.46 5.48
N HIS A 67 -12.16 17.48 4.25
CA HIS A 67 -11.34 17.39 3.05
C HIS A 67 -10.31 18.52 2.98
N ILE A 68 -10.75 19.78 3.11
CA ILE A 68 -9.85 20.94 3.12
C ILE A 68 -8.82 20.81 4.25
N GLN A 69 -9.26 20.45 5.46
CA GLN A 69 -8.36 20.29 6.61
C GLN A 69 -7.30 19.20 6.35
N ARG A 70 -7.69 18.08 5.73
CA ARG A 70 -6.78 17.00 5.34
C ARG A 70 -5.73 17.49 4.35
N ILE A 71 -6.13 18.11 3.25
CA ILE A 71 -5.20 18.63 2.23
C ILE A 71 -4.24 19.68 2.84
N ARG A 72 -4.74 20.55 3.72
CA ARG A 72 -3.90 21.54 4.44
C ARG A 72 -2.84 20.87 5.32
N VAL A 73 -3.22 19.84 6.07
CA VAL A 73 -2.31 19.09 6.94
C VAL A 73 -1.28 18.29 6.14
N GLU A 74 -1.71 17.64 5.05
CA GLU A 74 -0.82 16.93 4.12
C GLU A 74 0.22 17.87 3.50
N LYS A 75 -0.21 19.03 2.97
CA LYS A 75 0.70 20.04 2.41
C LYS A 75 1.68 20.58 3.45
N ALA A 76 1.22 20.81 4.68
CA ALA A 76 2.09 21.23 5.78
C ALA A 76 3.13 20.17 6.13
N ALA A 77 2.78 18.88 6.11
CA ALA A 77 3.71 17.79 6.37
C ALA A 77 4.86 17.76 5.34
N VAL A 78 4.56 18.02 4.07
CA VAL A 78 5.56 18.16 3.00
C VAL A 78 6.49 19.34 3.31
N GLN A 79 5.90 20.51 3.58
CA GLN A 79 6.68 21.73 3.81
C GLN A 79 7.55 21.64 5.06
N LEU A 80 7.11 20.95 6.11
CA LEU A 80 7.88 20.73 7.33
C LEU A 80 9.18 19.97 7.09
N ILE A 81 9.21 19.08 6.10
CA ILE A 81 10.40 18.32 5.73
C ILE A 81 11.27 19.14 4.77
N ASN A 82 10.66 19.76 3.75
CA ASN A 82 11.40 20.40 2.67
C ASN A 82 11.92 21.80 3.02
N ASN A 83 11.38 22.46 4.05
CA ASN A 83 11.76 23.82 4.44
C ASN A 83 12.23 23.87 5.90
N PRO A 84 13.43 23.36 6.23
CA PRO A 84 13.93 23.30 7.61
C PRO A 84 14.11 24.68 8.25
N LYS A 85 14.29 25.73 7.42
CA LYS A 85 14.47 27.12 7.86
C LYS A 85 13.16 27.84 8.21
N LYS A 86 12.03 27.42 7.65
CA LYS A 86 10.73 28.05 7.94
C LYS A 86 10.23 27.63 9.31
N THR A 87 9.64 28.57 10.04
CA THR A 87 9.03 28.23 11.34
C THR A 87 7.79 27.35 11.11
N ILE A 88 7.42 26.55 12.12
CA ILE A 88 6.20 25.72 12.03
C ILE A 88 4.96 26.61 11.85
N THR A 89 4.98 27.78 12.50
CA THR A 89 3.94 28.80 12.41
C THR A 89 3.81 29.38 11.00
N GLU A 90 4.92 29.74 10.34
CA GLU A 90 4.90 30.18 8.93
C GLU A 90 4.30 29.12 8.02
N ILE A 91 4.71 27.85 8.17
CA ILE A 91 4.17 26.75 7.35
C ILE A 91 2.67 26.54 7.60
N ALA A 92 2.20 26.74 8.83
CA ALA A 92 0.77 26.70 9.13
C ALA A 92 0.01 27.79 8.36
N PHE A 93 0.54 29.02 8.32
CA PHE A 93 -0.06 30.11 7.55
C PHE A 93 0.00 29.87 6.03
N ASP A 94 1.13 29.38 5.51
CA ASP A 94 1.28 29.01 4.09
C ASP A 94 0.30 27.91 3.65
N CYS A 95 -0.20 27.13 4.60
CA CYS A 95 -1.20 26.08 4.36
C CYS A 95 -2.63 26.55 4.71
N GLY A 96 -2.86 27.84 4.93
CA GLY A 96 -4.20 28.41 5.15
C GLY A 96 -4.78 28.18 6.55
N PHE A 97 -3.96 27.87 7.56
CA PHE A 97 -4.41 27.87 8.96
C PHE A 97 -4.41 29.29 9.53
N SER A 98 -5.41 29.61 10.35
CA SER A 98 -5.51 30.90 11.06
C SER A 98 -4.51 31.07 12.21
N GLY A 99 -3.78 30.00 12.57
CA GLY A 99 -2.72 30.06 13.57
C GLY A 99 -2.21 28.68 14.00
N SER A 100 -1.24 28.69 14.91
CA SER A 100 -0.51 27.47 15.31
C SER A 100 -1.35 26.49 16.14
N ALA A 101 -2.34 26.94 16.91
CA ALA A 101 -3.16 26.07 17.76
C ALA A 101 -4.20 25.23 16.98
N PRO A 102 -4.96 25.79 16.01
CA PRO A 102 -5.77 24.98 15.09
C PRO A 102 -4.92 24.02 14.27
N PHE A 103 -3.75 24.47 13.79
CA PHE A 103 -2.81 23.63 13.05
C PHE A 103 -2.31 22.44 13.88
N ALA A 104 -1.80 22.68 15.10
CA ALA A 104 -1.24 21.64 15.93
C ALA A 104 -2.27 20.54 16.29
N ARG A 105 -3.53 20.94 16.54
CA ARG A 105 -4.63 19.99 16.76
C ARG A 105 -4.89 19.16 15.50
N ALA A 106 -5.15 19.82 14.37
CA ALA A 106 -5.40 19.14 13.10
C ALA A 106 -4.27 18.17 12.70
N PHE A 107 -3.02 18.61 12.86
CA PHE A 107 -1.84 17.82 12.52
C PHE A 107 -1.71 16.58 13.42
N LYS A 108 -1.91 16.75 14.73
CA LYS A 108 -1.87 15.64 15.69
C LYS A 108 -3.04 14.67 15.49
N ASP A 109 -4.23 15.19 15.17
CA ASP A 109 -5.41 14.36 14.95
C ASP A 109 -5.25 13.48 13.70
N PHE A 110 -4.64 14.03 12.64
CA PHE A 110 -4.39 13.33 11.39
C PHE A 110 -3.20 12.36 11.46
N PHE A 111 -2.01 12.84 11.81
CA PHE A 111 -0.77 12.05 11.79
C PHE A 111 -0.47 11.30 13.10
N LYS A 112 -1.30 11.47 14.12
CA LYS A 112 -1.09 10.94 15.49
C LYS A 112 0.26 11.35 16.11
N MET A 113 0.90 12.39 15.57
CA MET A 113 2.17 12.94 16.02
C MET A 113 2.24 14.45 15.84
N ASN A 114 3.14 15.08 16.58
CA ASN A 114 3.32 16.52 16.60
C ASN A 114 4.14 16.99 15.38
N ALA A 115 3.81 18.15 14.82
CA ALA A 115 4.55 18.76 13.70
C ALA A 115 6.06 18.92 13.96
N SER A 116 6.46 19.27 15.19
CA SER A 116 7.88 19.37 15.57
C SER A 116 8.60 18.03 15.52
N ARG A 117 7.91 16.94 15.90
CA ARG A 117 8.43 15.58 15.85
C ARG A 117 8.50 15.07 14.41
N TRP A 118 7.49 15.38 13.61
CA TRP A 118 7.46 15.10 12.16
C TRP A 118 8.69 15.71 11.45
N ARG A 119 8.94 17.00 11.68
CA ARG A 119 10.13 17.70 11.15
C ARG A 119 11.45 17.02 11.55
N ARG A 120 11.59 16.67 12.83
CA ARG A 120 12.81 16.01 13.33
C ARG A 120 13.02 14.64 12.68
N THR A 121 11.95 13.90 12.41
CA THR A 121 12.02 12.58 11.78
C THR A 121 12.55 12.69 10.35
N GLY A 122 12.09 13.69 9.57
CA GLY A 122 12.66 13.98 8.25
C GLY A 122 14.17 14.30 8.30
N ASN A 123 14.60 15.11 9.28
CA ASN A 123 16.01 15.48 9.44
C ASN A 123 16.91 14.30 9.87
N LEU A 124 16.40 13.32 10.63
CA LEU A 124 17.17 12.14 11.02
C LEU A 124 17.51 11.25 9.82
N TYR A 125 16.67 11.24 8.79
CA TYR A 125 16.99 10.57 7.53
C TYR A 125 18.06 11.33 6.72
N GLU A 126 18.14 12.66 6.80
CA GLU A 126 19.19 13.44 6.14
C GLU A 126 20.54 13.38 6.88
N GLY A 127 20.53 13.36 8.22
CA GLY A 127 21.76 13.37 9.04
C GLY A 127 22.65 12.14 8.88
N ASN A 128 22.08 10.97 8.57
CA ASN A 128 22.84 9.75 8.30
C ASN A 128 23.34 9.65 6.85
N ILE A 129 22.82 10.47 5.93
CA ILE A 129 23.23 10.51 4.51
C ILE A 129 24.35 11.53 4.29
N GLY A 130 24.55 12.47 5.23
CA GLY A 130 25.59 13.51 5.18
C GLY A 130 27.05 13.03 5.22
N LYS A 131 27.31 11.72 5.21
CA LYS A 131 28.65 11.13 5.06
C LYS A 131 28.98 10.66 3.63
N ILE A 132 28.06 10.81 2.68
CA ILE A 132 28.28 10.44 1.27
C ILE A 132 28.48 11.72 0.45
N ASP A 133 29.61 11.78 -0.25
CA ASP A 133 30.21 12.95 -0.92
C ASP A 133 29.26 14.08 -1.36
N SER A 134 29.65 15.29 -0.96
CA SER A 134 29.01 16.58 -1.18
C SER A 134 29.03 17.00 -2.65
N ASN A 135 28.13 16.43 -3.44
CA ASN A 135 27.43 17.08 -4.57
C ASN A 135 26.41 16.12 -5.19
N LYS A 136 26.72 14.82 -5.25
CA LYS A 136 25.76 13.77 -5.64
C LYS A 136 24.68 13.55 -4.57
N GLY A 137 25.05 13.68 -3.29
CA GLY A 137 24.11 13.58 -2.17
C GLY A 137 23.01 14.66 -2.19
N LYS A 138 23.32 15.89 -2.60
CA LYS A 138 22.35 17.00 -2.71
C LYS A 138 21.35 16.81 -3.85
N ALA A 139 21.76 16.20 -4.95
CA ALA A 139 20.87 15.90 -6.07
C ALA A 139 19.94 14.72 -5.76
N ILE A 140 20.49 13.66 -5.15
CA ILE A 140 19.73 12.46 -4.75
C ILE A 140 18.77 12.77 -3.59
N SER A 141 19.17 13.62 -2.63
CA SER A 141 18.28 14.06 -1.55
C SER A 141 17.12 14.92 -2.08
N LYS A 142 17.36 15.79 -3.06
CA LYS A 142 16.33 16.61 -3.69
C LYS A 142 15.36 15.78 -4.55
N ILE A 143 15.87 14.84 -5.35
CA ILE A 143 15.05 13.90 -6.13
C ILE A 143 14.22 12.98 -5.21
N ARG A 144 14.75 12.57 -4.05
CA ARG A 144 14.05 11.71 -3.08
C ARG A 144 13.08 12.48 -2.16
N GLN A 145 13.34 13.74 -1.84
CA GLN A 145 12.40 14.63 -1.12
C GLN A 145 11.11 14.85 -1.94
N ASP A 146 11.25 15.02 -3.25
CA ASP A 146 10.11 15.11 -4.15
C ASP A 146 9.43 13.73 -4.27
N PHE A 147 10.15 12.64 -4.53
CA PHE A 147 9.49 11.34 -4.72
C PHE A 147 8.87 10.71 -3.46
N GLY A 148 9.46 10.88 -2.28
CA GLY A 148 9.01 10.22 -1.05
C GLY A 148 7.72 10.80 -0.47
N VAL A 149 7.50 12.10 -0.69
CA VAL A 149 6.28 12.76 -0.22
C VAL A 149 5.18 12.68 -1.28
N PHE A 150 5.54 12.80 -2.56
CA PHE A 150 4.61 12.50 -3.65
C PHE A 150 4.16 11.04 -3.61
N SER A 151 5.01 10.06 -3.28
CA SER A 151 4.57 8.66 -3.16
C SER A 151 3.67 8.42 -1.95
N SER A 152 3.81 9.18 -0.86
CA SER A 152 2.91 9.09 0.30
C SER A 152 1.55 9.78 0.07
N ILE A 153 1.54 10.89 -0.68
CA ILE A 153 0.33 11.63 -1.08
C ILE A 153 -0.35 10.93 -2.25
N ILE A 154 0.40 10.33 -3.17
CA ILE A 154 -0.13 9.48 -4.24
C ILE A 154 -0.57 8.15 -3.65
N ALA A 155 0.08 7.57 -2.64
CA ALA A 155 -0.44 6.40 -1.94
C ALA A 155 -1.69 6.74 -1.11
N SER A 156 -1.75 7.89 -0.44
CA SER A 156 -2.97 8.33 0.24
C SER A 156 -4.06 8.67 -0.77
N LYS A 157 -3.73 9.31 -1.91
CA LYS A 157 -4.67 9.57 -3.01
C LYS A 157 -5.07 8.30 -3.73
N ILE A 158 -4.22 7.29 -3.94
CA ILE A 158 -4.61 6.03 -4.60
C ILE A 158 -5.47 5.20 -3.66
N VAL A 159 -5.10 5.12 -2.38
CA VAL A 159 -5.89 4.43 -1.36
C VAL A 159 -7.19 5.17 -1.05
N ALA A 160 -7.20 6.51 -1.02
CA ALA A 160 -8.41 7.30 -0.85
C ALA A 160 -9.25 7.38 -2.12
N LYS A 161 -8.66 7.44 -3.32
CA LYS A 161 -9.37 7.46 -4.61
C LYS A 161 -9.98 6.11 -4.95
N GLU A 162 -9.36 4.98 -4.60
CA GLU A 162 -9.99 3.65 -4.68
C GLU A 162 -11.16 3.49 -3.69
N ILE A 163 -11.13 4.22 -2.56
CA ILE A 163 -12.20 4.23 -1.54
C ILE A 163 -13.29 5.27 -1.85
N GLU A 164 -12.96 6.41 -2.47
CA GLU A 164 -13.84 7.56 -2.71
C GLU A 164 -14.44 7.60 -4.14
N GLU A 165 -13.77 7.11 -5.20
CA GLU A 165 -14.36 7.10 -6.56
C GLU A 165 -15.38 5.95 -6.71
N ASN A 166 -16.55 6.05 -6.06
CA ASN A 166 -17.78 5.29 -6.36
C ASN A 166 -17.67 3.77 -6.62
N THR A 167 -16.57 3.11 -6.25
CA THR A 167 -16.52 1.66 -6.22
C THR A 167 -17.37 1.18 -5.06
N ILE A 168 -17.54 1.95 -3.98
CA ILE A 168 -18.38 1.55 -2.85
C ILE A 168 -19.87 1.47 -3.25
N ASP A 169 -20.44 2.42 -4.01
CA ASP A 169 -21.87 2.34 -4.40
C ASP A 169 -22.16 1.30 -5.50
N ILE A 170 -21.17 0.97 -6.35
CA ILE A 170 -21.25 -0.16 -7.30
C ILE A 170 -20.99 -1.51 -6.58
N LEU A 171 -20.13 -1.55 -5.57
CA LEU A 171 -19.90 -2.70 -4.69
C LEU A 171 -21.00 -2.89 -3.63
N LEU A 172 -21.85 -1.88 -3.38
CA LEU A 172 -23.01 -1.96 -2.48
C LEU A 172 -24.31 -2.25 -3.24
N SER A 173 -24.37 -2.03 -4.56
CA SER A 173 -25.50 -2.41 -5.41
C SER A 173 -25.34 -3.81 -6.04
N CYS A 174 -24.11 -4.32 -6.15
CA CYS A 174 -23.85 -5.75 -6.31
C CYS A 174 -23.43 -6.32 -4.95
N PRO A 175 -24.07 -7.36 -4.41
CA PRO A 175 -23.63 -7.97 -3.15
C PRO A 175 -22.27 -8.64 -3.35
N ILE A 176 -21.18 -7.89 -3.16
CA ILE A 176 -19.83 -8.44 -3.25
C ILE A 176 -19.51 -9.05 -1.90
N THR A 177 -19.57 -10.37 -1.87
CA THR A 177 -19.23 -11.16 -0.70
C THR A 177 -17.84 -10.76 -0.19
N ARG A 178 -17.63 -10.70 1.13
CA ARG A 178 -16.32 -10.39 1.74
C ARG A 178 -15.19 -11.28 1.20
N ALA A 179 -15.53 -12.50 0.77
CA ALA A 179 -14.62 -13.42 0.08
C ALA A 179 -14.08 -12.85 -1.25
N GLY A 180 -14.89 -12.12 -2.03
CA GLY A 180 -14.47 -11.45 -3.26
C GLY A 180 -13.43 -10.35 -3.00
N LEU A 181 -13.58 -9.58 -1.92
CA LEU A 181 -12.61 -8.54 -1.53
C LEU A 181 -11.25 -9.14 -1.16
N ILE A 182 -11.24 -10.25 -0.44
CA ILE A 182 -10.00 -10.97 -0.07
C ILE A 182 -9.33 -11.54 -1.31
N LEU A 183 -10.11 -12.13 -2.22
CA LEU A 183 -9.60 -12.69 -3.47
C LEU A 183 -8.93 -11.60 -4.33
N ILE A 184 -9.56 -10.43 -4.46
CA ILE A 184 -8.97 -9.29 -5.18
C ILE A 184 -7.65 -8.86 -4.55
N ARG A 185 -7.58 -8.76 -3.22
CA ARG A 185 -6.33 -8.41 -2.50
C ARG A 185 -5.23 -9.44 -2.70
N LEU A 186 -5.59 -10.72 -2.71
CA LEU A 186 -4.68 -11.84 -2.91
C LEU A 186 -4.10 -11.82 -4.34
N ILE A 187 -4.95 -11.57 -5.34
CA ILE A 187 -4.54 -11.40 -6.74
C ILE A 187 -3.61 -10.18 -6.89
N ALA A 188 -3.99 -9.02 -6.32
CA ALA A 188 -3.18 -7.81 -6.37
C ALA A 188 -1.79 -8.01 -5.73
N ALA A 189 -1.74 -8.64 -4.56
CA ALA A 189 -0.48 -8.97 -3.88
C ALA A 189 0.39 -9.95 -4.71
N ALA A 190 -0.23 -10.96 -5.33
CA ALA A 190 0.48 -11.89 -6.21
C ALA A 190 1.08 -11.20 -7.44
N ILE A 191 0.36 -10.24 -8.04
CA ILE A 191 0.86 -9.45 -9.19
C ILE A 191 2.05 -8.58 -8.78
N ILE A 192 1.94 -7.86 -7.67
CA ILE A 192 3.03 -7.01 -7.15
C ILE A 192 4.28 -7.87 -6.86
N LEU A 193 4.09 -9.02 -6.23
CA LEU A 193 5.17 -9.95 -5.94
C LEU A 193 5.80 -10.49 -7.23
N ALA A 194 5.00 -10.87 -8.23
CA ALA A 194 5.49 -11.34 -9.51
C ALA A 194 6.33 -10.28 -10.24
N LEU A 195 5.88 -9.02 -10.23
CA LEU A 195 6.64 -7.90 -10.80
C LEU A 195 7.97 -7.69 -10.06
N ALA A 196 7.99 -7.79 -8.73
CA ALA A 196 9.21 -7.70 -7.94
C ALA A 196 10.18 -8.86 -8.24
N THR A 197 9.67 -10.08 -8.40
CA THR A 197 10.47 -11.26 -8.80
C THR A 197 11.04 -11.09 -10.21
N LEU A 198 10.25 -10.60 -11.18
CA LEU A 198 10.73 -10.35 -12.54
C LEU A 198 11.82 -9.27 -12.59
N LEU A 199 11.64 -8.20 -11.81
CA LEU A 199 12.62 -7.12 -11.70
C LEU A 199 13.95 -7.64 -11.12
N THR A 200 13.88 -8.40 -10.02
CA THR A 200 15.07 -9.00 -9.40
C THR A 200 15.75 -10.01 -10.31
N PHE A 201 14.98 -10.83 -11.04
CA PHE A 201 15.50 -11.75 -12.05
C PHE A 201 16.27 -11.02 -13.16
N ALA A 202 15.71 -9.93 -13.69
CA ALA A 202 16.37 -9.10 -14.71
C ALA A 202 17.69 -8.51 -14.19
N PHE A 203 17.71 -7.97 -12.96
CA PHE A 203 18.94 -7.46 -12.34
C PHE A 203 19.98 -8.56 -12.13
N THR A 204 19.57 -9.76 -11.74
CA THR A 204 20.49 -10.90 -11.60
C THR A 204 21.10 -11.32 -12.93
N ILE A 205 20.32 -11.35 -14.02
CA ILE A 205 20.86 -11.61 -15.37
C ILE A 205 21.90 -10.55 -15.74
N ILE A 206 21.58 -9.26 -15.57
CA ILE A 206 22.52 -8.17 -15.87
C ILE A 206 23.81 -8.32 -15.06
N GLY A 207 23.70 -8.63 -13.76
CA GLY A 207 24.86 -8.88 -12.90
C GLY A 207 25.73 -10.05 -13.38
N LEU A 208 25.10 -11.16 -13.78
CA LEU A 208 25.81 -12.34 -14.32
C LEU A 208 26.53 -12.04 -15.64
N VAL A 209 25.89 -11.28 -16.54
CA VAL A 209 26.48 -10.85 -17.81
C VAL A 209 27.70 -9.96 -17.57
N ILE A 210 27.61 -9.00 -16.66
CA ILE A 210 28.74 -8.11 -16.31
C ILE A 210 29.92 -8.89 -15.71
N LEU A 211 29.63 -9.90 -14.89
CA LEU A 211 30.66 -10.75 -14.26
C LEU A 211 31.22 -11.83 -15.20
N GLY A 212 30.67 -11.97 -16.41
CA GLY A 212 31.10 -12.98 -17.37
C GLY A 212 30.86 -14.42 -16.88
N MET A 213 29.93 -14.65 -15.95
CA MET A 213 29.65 -15.98 -15.42
C MET A 213 28.63 -16.70 -16.33
N PRO A 214 29.01 -17.82 -16.98
CA PRO A 214 28.07 -18.59 -17.78
C PRO A 214 27.09 -19.31 -16.85
N VAL A 215 25.82 -18.89 -16.86
CA VAL A 215 24.75 -19.52 -16.09
C VAL A 215 23.62 -19.87 -17.04
N ARG A 216 23.06 -21.07 -16.89
CA ARG A 216 21.91 -21.48 -17.69
C ARG A 216 20.64 -20.77 -17.20
N LEU A 217 19.92 -20.11 -18.11
CA LEU A 217 18.74 -19.32 -17.80
C LEU A 217 17.57 -20.14 -17.26
N ASP A 218 17.46 -21.41 -17.68
CA ASP A 218 16.44 -22.37 -17.20
C ASP A 218 16.59 -22.66 -15.70
N ILE A 219 17.82 -22.91 -15.25
CA ILE A 219 18.13 -23.15 -13.83
C ILE A 219 17.82 -21.89 -13.01
N LEU A 220 18.29 -20.74 -13.50
CA LEU A 220 18.06 -19.46 -12.82
C LEU A 220 16.56 -19.18 -12.70
N ALA A 221 15.80 -19.38 -13.78
CA ALA A 221 14.36 -19.20 -13.78
C ALA A 221 13.66 -20.15 -12.79
N ALA A 222 14.08 -21.42 -12.72
CA ALA A 222 13.55 -22.38 -11.76
C ALA A 222 13.82 -21.97 -10.29
N ALA A 223 15.02 -21.46 -9.99
CA ALA A 223 15.35 -20.95 -8.66
C ALA A 223 14.47 -19.74 -8.28
N PHE A 224 14.28 -18.78 -9.19
CA PHE A 224 13.41 -17.63 -8.97
C PHE A 224 11.93 -18.03 -8.84
N LEU A 225 11.46 -18.99 -9.62
CA LEU A 225 10.10 -19.54 -9.51
C LEU A 225 9.88 -20.17 -8.13
N SER A 226 10.85 -20.94 -7.61
CA SER A 226 10.74 -21.52 -6.27
C SER A 226 10.68 -20.45 -5.17
N GLY A 227 11.45 -19.36 -5.31
CA GLY A 227 11.42 -18.23 -4.38
C GLY A 227 10.11 -17.45 -4.43
N PHE A 228 9.57 -17.25 -5.63
CA PHE A 228 8.25 -16.65 -5.83
C PHE A 228 7.14 -17.45 -5.14
N LEU A 229 7.14 -18.78 -5.32
CA LEU A 229 6.15 -19.67 -4.71
C LEU A 229 6.28 -19.71 -3.18
N LEU A 230 7.49 -19.66 -2.63
CA LEU A 230 7.71 -19.54 -1.19
C LEU A 230 7.10 -18.25 -0.64
N CYS A 231 7.33 -17.12 -1.30
CA CYS A 231 6.76 -15.83 -0.91
C CYS A 231 5.23 -15.82 -0.99
N LEU A 232 4.64 -16.45 -2.01
CA LEU A 232 3.18 -16.64 -2.09
C LEU A 232 2.65 -17.49 -0.92
N ALA A 233 3.32 -18.58 -0.59
CA ALA A 233 2.95 -19.44 0.52
C ALA A 233 2.96 -18.66 1.85
N PHE A 234 4.02 -17.89 2.14
CA PHE A 234 4.04 -17.02 3.32
C PHE A 234 2.98 -15.91 3.30
N GLY A 235 2.71 -15.34 2.12
CA GLY A 235 1.60 -14.41 1.94
C GLY A 235 0.25 -15.02 2.36
N SER A 236 0.00 -16.27 1.99
CA SER A 236 -1.22 -16.99 2.38
C SER A 236 -1.30 -17.33 3.87
N VAL A 237 -0.16 -17.65 4.51
CA VAL A 237 -0.08 -17.83 5.96
C VAL A 237 -0.39 -16.51 6.69
N SER A 238 0.18 -15.39 6.21
CA SER A 238 -0.09 -14.06 6.76
C SER A 238 -1.56 -13.69 6.69
N LEU A 239 -2.20 -14.02 5.56
CA LEU A 239 -3.63 -13.83 5.35
C LEU A 239 -4.44 -14.68 6.34
N LEU A 240 -4.07 -15.95 6.54
CA LEU A 240 -4.70 -16.82 7.52
C LEU A 240 -4.56 -16.28 8.96
N VAL A 241 -3.38 -15.82 9.36
CA VAL A 241 -3.16 -15.20 10.68
C VAL A 241 -4.04 -13.96 10.87
N SER A 242 -4.23 -13.16 9.81
CA SER A 242 -5.10 -11.98 9.85
C SER A 242 -6.58 -12.29 10.15
N VAL A 243 -7.03 -13.52 9.85
CA VAL A 243 -8.38 -13.98 10.20
C VAL A 243 -8.57 -13.98 11.72
N PHE A 244 -7.55 -14.39 12.46
CA PHE A 244 -7.61 -14.56 13.91
C PHE A 244 -7.28 -13.27 14.66
N ILE A 245 -6.51 -12.38 14.05
CA ILE A 245 -5.95 -11.20 14.71
C ILE A 245 -6.53 -9.92 14.08
N PRO A 246 -7.48 -9.25 14.74
CA PRO A 246 -8.17 -8.10 14.17
C PRO A 246 -7.29 -6.84 14.03
N GLN A 247 -6.13 -6.79 14.68
CA GLN A 247 -5.23 -5.64 14.63
C GLN A 247 -4.11 -5.83 13.58
N GLN A 248 -4.10 -4.98 12.56
CA GLN A 248 -3.19 -5.10 11.40
C GLN A 248 -1.70 -5.09 11.77
N ASN A 249 -1.29 -4.27 12.74
CA ASN A 249 0.13 -4.15 13.12
C ASN A 249 0.67 -5.44 13.77
N TYR A 250 -0.14 -6.19 14.51
CA TYR A 250 0.30 -7.41 15.19
C TYR A 250 0.38 -8.61 14.24
N THR A 251 -0.46 -8.64 13.19
CA THR A 251 -0.43 -9.68 12.16
C THR A 251 0.95 -9.74 11.50
N LEU A 252 1.50 -8.59 11.11
CA LEU A 252 2.83 -8.51 10.50
C LEU A 252 3.91 -9.13 11.40
N PHE A 253 3.98 -8.73 12.66
CA PHE A 253 5.01 -9.22 13.59
C PHE A 253 4.87 -10.71 13.87
N ILE A 254 3.65 -11.23 13.94
CA ILE A 254 3.40 -12.65 14.18
C ILE A 254 3.78 -13.47 12.95
N THR A 255 3.43 -13.01 11.74
CA THR A 255 3.87 -13.66 10.50
C THR A 255 5.40 -13.68 10.42
N ILE A 256 6.07 -12.57 10.70
CA ILE A 256 7.54 -12.52 10.74
C ILE A 256 8.10 -13.49 11.78
N GLY A 257 7.50 -13.56 12.97
CA GLY A 257 7.88 -14.52 14.00
C GLY A 257 7.73 -15.98 13.56
N ILE A 258 6.62 -16.32 12.89
CA ILE A 258 6.38 -17.65 12.31
C ILE A 258 7.41 -17.96 11.23
N MET A 259 7.67 -17.00 10.32
CA MET A 259 8.70 -17.14 9.29
C MET A 259 10.07 -17.40 9.91
N PHE A 260 10.45 -16.63 10.92
CA PHE A 260 11.73 -16.81 11.61
C PHE A 260 11.81 -18.15 12.34
N ALA A 261 10.73 -18.59 13.00
CA ALA A 261 10.67 -19.89 13.65
C ALA A 261 10.79 -21.04 12.65
N MET A 262 10.10 -20.96 11.50
CA MET A 262 10.22 -21.95 10.41
C MET A 262 11.63 -21.98 9.81
N PHE A 263 12.25 -20.81 9.64
CA PHE A 263 13.63 -20.71 9.16
C PHE A 263 14.61 -21.32 10.18
N ALA A 264 14.47 -20.99 11.47
CA ALA A 264 15.29 -21.55 12.54
C ALA A 264 15.09 -23.06 12.70
N TYR A 265 13.87 -23.55 12.52
CA TYR A 265 13.59 -24.99 12.50
C TYR A 265 14.41 -25.71 11.43
N GLU A 266 14.41 -25.18 10.21
CA GLU A 266 15.13 -25.78 9.09
C GLU A 266 16.65 -25.65 9.24
N GLU A 267 17.14 -24.47 9.60
CA GLU A 267 18.59 -24.21 9.61
C GLU A 267 19.31 -24.66 10.88
N LEU A 268 18.59 -24.76 12.00
CA LEU A 268 19.14 -25.09 13.31
C LEU A 268 18.62 -26.44 13.84
N LEU A 269 17.30 -26.61 13.95
CA LEU A 269 16.73 -27.72 14.74
C LEU A 269 16.88 -29.08 14.05
N ILE A 270 16.64 -29.19 12.75
CA ILE A 270 16.78 -30.47 12.01
C ILE A 270 18.21 -31.01 12.10
N LYS A 271 19.22 -30.13 12.04
CA LYS A 271 20.64 -30.54 12.11
C LYS A 271 21.05 -31.05 13.49
N VAL A 272 20.30 -30.70 14.54
CA VAL A 272 20.59 -31.08 15.93
C VAL A 272 19.74 -32.28 16.38
N ILE A 273 18.49 -32.37 15.94
CA ILE A 273 17.52 -33.38 16.39
C ILE A 273 17.09 -34.23 15.19
N SER A 274 17.63 -35.44 15.07
CA SER A 274 17.37 -36.37 13.96
C SER A 274 15.90 -36.77 13.81
N PHE A 275 15.12 -36.78 14.90
CA PHE A 275 13.68 -37.05 14.83
C PHE A 275 12.89 -35.99 14.04
N LEU A 276 13.37 -34.74 13.98
CA LEU A 276 12.68 -33.67 13.25
C LEU A 276 12.80 -33.80 11.73
N GLU A 277 13.74 -34.62 11.24
CA GLU A 277 13.90 -34.92 9.81
C GLU A 277 12.64 -35.60 9.23
N TYR A 278 11.86 -36.30 10.06
CA TYR A 278 10.61 -36.96 9.66
C TYR A 278 9.41 -36.00 9.56
N LEU A 279 9.57 -34.72 9.90
CA LEU A 279 8.50 -33.72 9.88
C LEU A 279 8.82 -32.55 8.92
N PRO A 280 9.05 -32.81 7.62
CA PRO A 280 9.42 -31.78 6.64
C PRO A 280 8.30 -30.77 6.37
N PHE A 281 7.05 -31.18 6.61
CA PHE A 281 5.85 -30.37 6.36
C PHE A 281 5.71 -29.17 7.31
N LEU A 282 6.48 -29.14 8.40
CA LEU A 282 6.38 -28.08 9.41
C LEU A 282 7.01 -26.77 8.97
N SER A 283 7.89 -26.80 7.95
CA SER A 283 8.56 -25.61 7.42
C SER A 283 8.38 -25.49 5.92
N LEU A 284 7.92 -24.32 5.47
CA LEU A 284 7.87 -23.99 4.05
C LEU A 284 9.28 -23.89 3.43
N PHE A 285 10.30 -23.59 4.25
CA PHE A 285 11.69 -23.50 3.79
C PHE A 285 12.25 -24.87 3.38
N HIS A 286 11.74 -25.98 3.92
CA HIS A 286 12.17 -27.32 3.53
C HIS A 286 12.04 -27.58 2.03
N PHE A 287 10.97 -27.06 1.43
CA PHE A 287 10.66 -27.18 0.01
C PHE A 287 11.31 -26.08 -0.84
N TYR A 288 12.02 -25.12 -0.23
CA TYR A 288 12.76 -24.08 -0.94
C TYR A 288 14.26 -24.39 -0.90
N ARG A 289 14.74 -25.15 -1.89
CA ARG A 289 16.15 -25.54 -2.03
C ARG A 289 16.79 -24.97 -3.30
N PRO A 290 17.01 -23.64 -3.38
CA PRO A 290 17.60 -23.01 -4.55
C PRO A 290 19.05 -23.48 -4.77
N GLY A 291 19.76 -23.88 -3.71
CA GLY A 291 21.14 -24.39 -3.80
C GLY A 291 21.24 -25.68 -4.62
N GLU A 292 20.32 -26.63 -4.42
CA GLU A 292 20.29 -27.87 -5.20
C GLU A 292 20.03 -27.58 -6.69
N ILE A 293 19.09 -26.65 -6.97
CA ILE A 293 18.76 -26.22 -8.34
C ILE A 293 19.99 -25.59 -9.00
N LEU A 294 20.65 -24.64 -8.32
CA LEU A 294 21.77 -23.87 -8.87
C LEU A 294 23.06 -24.68 -9.02
N ILE A 295 23.35 -25.58 -8.08
CA ILE A 295 24.61 -26.33 -8.02
C ILE A 295 24.52 -27.64 -8.82
N HIS A 296 23.43 -28.40 -8.64
CA HIS A 296 23.28 -29.71 -9.26
C HIS A 296 22.49 -29.67 -10.57
N GLY A 297 21.83 -28.54 -10.89
CA GLY A 297 21.06 -28.38 -12.12
C GLY A 297 19.82 -29.27 -12.19
N SER A 298 19.39 -29.83 -11.07
CA SER A 298 18.23 -30.72 -10.97
C SER A 298 16.94 -29.89 -10.93
N ILE A 299 16.20 -29.90 -12.03
CA ILE A 299 14.88 -29.25 -12.13
C ILE A 299 13.83 -30.23 -11.62
N SER A 300 13.75 -30.42 -10.31
CA SER A 300 12.67 -31.21 -9.70
C SER A 300 11.42 -30.35 -9.55
N ALA A 301 10.36 -30.70 -10.27
CA ALA A 301 9.07 -30.00 -10.20
C ALA A 301 8.29 -30.28 -8.90
N ALA A 302 8.71 -31.28 -8.11
CA ALA A 302 7.99 -31.72 -6.92
C ALA A 302 7.91 -30.61 -5.85
N ASN A 303 9.03 -29.97 -5.52
CA ASN A 303 9.08 -28.98 -4.44
C ASN A 303 8.28 -27.70 -4.76
N PRO A 304 8.41 -27.09 -5.96
CA PRO A 304 7.54 -25.99 -6.37
C PRO A 304 6.05 -26.33 -6.32
N LEU A 305 5.67 -27.55 -6.73
CA LEU A 305 4.27 -27.97 -6.72
C LEU A 305 3.71 -28.08 -5.30
N ILE A 306 4.52 -28.54 -4.35
CA ILE A 306 4.15 -28.59 -2.93
C ILE A 306 3.96 -27.17 -2.36
N LEU A 307 4.84 -26.22 -2.68
CA LEU A 307 4.69 -24.81 -2.27
C LEU A 307 3.41 -24.18 -2.84
N LEU A 308 3.08 -24.48 -4.09
CA LEU A 308 1.82 -24.05 -4.71
C LEU A 308 0.61 -24.69 -4.01
N GLY A 309 0.73 -25.94 -3.59
CA GLY A 309 -0.26 -26.63 -2.76
C GLY A 309 -0.50 -25.93 -1.41
N TYR A 310 0.56 -25.54 -0.70
CA TYR A 310 0.45 -24.77 0.54
C TYR A 310 -0.25 -23.43 0.34
N PHE A 311 0.13 -22.70 -0.70
CA PHE A 311 -0.50 -21.43 -1.07
C PHE A 311 -2.01 -21.62 -1.29
N ALA A 312 -2.41 -22.60 -2.10
CA ALA A 312 -3.81 -22.92 -2.36
C ALA A 312 -4.55 -23.32 -1.08
N LEU A 313 -3.96 -24.20 -0.27
CA LEU A 313 -4.54 -24.70 0.98
C LEU A 313 -4.82 -23.56 1.97
N PHE A 314 -3.80 -22.76 2.31
CA PHE A 314 -3.96 -21.69 3.31
C PHE A 314 -4.89 -20.58 2.81
N SER A 315 -4.86 -20.29 1.51
CA SER A 315 -5.74 -19.31 0.91
C SER A 315 -7.20 -19.77 0.91
N LEU A 316 -7.46 -21.05 0.60
CA LEU A 316 -8.80 -21.65 0.70
C LEU A 316 -9.32 -21.66 2.14
N ILE A 317 -8.49 -22.09 3.10
CA ILE A 317 -8.85 -22.09 4.53
C ILE A 317 -9.18 -20.67 4.99
N ALA A 318 -8.34 -19.69 4.65
CA ALA A 318 -8.55 -18.33 5.07
C ALA A 318 -9.83 -17.74 4.46
N VAL A 319 -10.09 -17.95 3.17
CA VAL A 319 -11.34 -17.55 2.51
C VAL A 319 -12.56 -18.22 3.16
N ALA A 320 -12.46 -19.51 3.51
CA ALA A 320 -13.54 -20.25 4.17
C ALA A 320 -13.83 -19.72 5.58
N LEU A 321 -12.80 -19.46 6.38
CA LEU A 321 -12.96 -18.93 7.74
C LEU A 321 -13.49 -17.48 7.75
N PHE A 322 -13.15 -16.67 6.75
CA PHE A 322 -13.71 -15.33 6.60
C PHE A 322 -15.21 -15.32 6.27
N LYS A 323 -15.72 -16.36 5.59
CA LYS A 323 -17.16 -16.52 5.37
C LYS A 323 -17.93 -16.86 6.66
N GLY A 324 -17.28 -17.42 7.68
CA GLY A 324 -17.92 -17.85 8.93
C GLY A 324 -17.91 -16.82 10.07
N LYS A 325 -17.19 -15.71 9.93
CA LYS A 325 -17.04 -14.65 10.95
C LYS A 325 -17.97 -13.44 10.70
N ASP A 326 -19.20 -13.69 10.28
CA ASP A 326 -20.23 -12.65 10.25
C ASP A 326 -20.54 -12.20 11.67
N ILE A 327 -20.02 -11.03 12.05
CA ILE A 327 -20.41 -10.34 13.27
C ILE A 327 -21.90 -9.96 13.10
N PRO A 328 -22.78 -10.31 14.05
CA PRO A 328 -24.17 -9.87 13.98
C PRO A 328 -24.19 -8.34 13.97
N VAL A 329 -24.94 -7.79 13.01
CA VAL A 329 -25.12 -6.37 12.70
C VAL A 329 -25.32 -5.51 13.94
#